data_AF-A0A662HMM9-F1
#
_entry.id   AF-A0A662HMM9-F1
#
_cell.length_a   1.000
_cell.length_b   1.000
_cell.length_c   1.000
_cell.angle_alpha   90.00
_cell.angle_beta   90.00
_cell.angle_gamma   90.00
#
_symmetry.space_group_name_H-M   'P 1'
#
loop_
_entity.id
_entity.type
_entity.pdbx_description
1 polymer ?
#
loop_
_entity_poly.entity_id
_entity_poly.type
_entity_poly.pdbx_seq_one_letter_code
_entity_poly.pdbx_strand_id
1 'polypeptide(L)'
;VDSSLVCKFVTFALTPEDFAKAMTSCTGWNWTADDILKTGERIWNLERMIQCRENVGRKDDTLPERCLKEPAPVGPAKGKVVPLEVMLDEYYELRGWDLKTGIPKPDKLRELGLEKAAELSEKLLGRTSR
;
A
#
# COMPACT_ATOMS: atom_id res chain seq x y z
N VAL A 1 -7.25 5.94 -10.25
CA VAL A 1 -8.63 6.25 -9.83
C VAL A 1 -8.66 7.57 -9.09
N ASP A 2 -8.15 7.63 -7.85
CA ASP A 2 -8.25 8.86 -7.04
C ASP A 2 -7.42 10.01 -7.64
N SER A 3 -6.16 9.76 -8.03
CA SER A 3 -5.33 10.78 -8.68
C SER A 3 -5.83 11.20 -10.07
N SER A 4 -6.60 10.34 -10.75
CA SER A 4 -7.25 10.66 -12.01
C SER A 4 -8.60 11.37 -11.80
N LEU A 5 -9.02 11.59 -10.55
CA LEU A 5 -10.29 12.22 -10.16
C LEU A 5 -11.52 11.52 -10.76
N VAL A 6 -11.44 10.20 -10.92
CA VAL A 6 -12.52 9.37 -11.47
C VAL A 6 -13.21 8.65 -10.32
N CYS A 7 -14.55 8.57 -10.38
CA CYS A 7 -15.35 7.85 -9.40
C CYS A 7 -14.89 6.39 -9.29
N LYS A 8 -14.67 5.89 -8.06
CA LYS A 8 -14.22 4.51 -7.82
C LYS A 8 -15.16 3.45 -8.39
N PHE A 9 -16.46 3.73 -8.49
CA PHE A 9 -17.45 2.76 -9.00
C PHE A 9 -17.25 2.38 -10.46
N VAL A 10 -16.50 3.16 -11.24
CA VAL A 10 -16.18 2.73 -12.61
C VAL A 10 -15.31 1.48 -12.64
N THR A 11 -14.61 1.15 -11.54
CA THR A 11 -13.76 -0.05 -11.47
C THR A 11 -14.53 -1.37 -11.47
N PHE A 12 -15.88 -1.34 -11.38
CA PHE A 12 -16.71 -2.52 -11.64
C PHE A 12 -16.85 -2.85 -13.13
N ALA A 13 -16.48 -1.92 -14.02
CA ALA A 13 -16.62 -2.06 -15.47
C ALA A 13 -15.31 -1.78 -16.23
N LEU A 14 -14.46 -0.92 -15.70
CA LEU A 14 -13.23 -0.46 -16.34
C LEU A 14 -11.98 -1.09 -15.73
N THR A 15 -11.04 -1.39 -16.61
CA THR A 15 -9.75 -2.03 -16.32
C THR A 15 -8.61 -1.01 -16.36
N PRO A 16 -7.41 -1.33 -15.83
CA PRO A 16 -6.23 -0.48 -15.98
C PRO A 16 -5.93 -0.09 -17.43
N GLU A 17 -6.21 -0.96 -18.41
CA GLU A 17 -6.07 -0.71 -19.84
C GLU A 17 -7.01 0.41 -20.32
N ASP A 18 -8.24 0.45 -19.81
CA ASP A 18 -9.19 1.51 -20.13
C ASP A 18 -8.75 2.85 -19.54
N PHE A 19 -8.22 2.83 -18.31
CA PHE A 19 -7.61 4.02 -17.70
C PHE A 19 -6.40 4.52 -18.51
N ALA A 20 -5.53 3.61 -18.96
CA ALA A 20 -4.36 3.98 -19.75
C ALA A 20 -4.74 4.64 -21.09
N LYS A 21 -5.74 4.08 -21.79
CA LYS A 21 -6.29 4.68 -23.02
C LYS A 21 -6.88 6.07 -22.76
N ALA A 22 -7.72 6.19 -21.72
CA ALA A 22 -8.33 7.47 -21.36
C ALA A 22 -7.28 8.53 -21.00
N MET A 23 -6.30 8.17 -20.17
CA MET A 23 -5.19 9.07 -19.81
C MET A 23 -4.37 9.49 -21.03
N THR A 24 -4.07 8.55 -21.94
CA THR A 24 -3.37 8.87 -23.20
C THR A 24 -4.15 9.87 -24.04
N SER A 25 -5.46 9.66 -24.19
CA SER A 25 -6.32 10.59 -24.93
C SER A 25 -6.44 11.96 -24.28
N CYS A 26 -6.48 12.03 -22.94
CA CYS A 26 -6.65 13.30 -22.23
C CYS A 26 -5.34 14.11 -22.08
N THR A 27 -4.21 13.46 -21.82
CA THR A 27 -2.94 14.18 -21.52
C THR A 27 -2.00 14.26 -22.72
N GLY A 28 -2.22 13.45 -23.76
CA GLY A 28 -1.30 13.32 -24.90
C GLY A 28 0.00 12.59 -24.59
N TRP A 29 0.14 12.00 -23.41
CA TRP A 29 1.29 11.17 -23.04
C TRP A 29 0.97 9.70 -23.32
N ASN A 30 1.95 8.91 -23.70
CA ASN A 30 1.74 7.48 -23.91
C ASN A 30 1.67 6.74 -22.57
N TRP A 31 0.49 6.29 -22.16
CA TRP A 31 0.28 5.52 -20.94
C TRP A 31 0.01 4.05 -21.26
N THR A 32 0.60 3.16 -20.48
CA THR A 32 0.26 1.73 -20.45
C THR A 32 -0.49 1.35 -19.17
N ALA A 33 -1.12 0.18 -19.13
CA ALA A 33 -1.76 -0.35 -17.91
C ALA A 33 -0.75 -0.47 -16.75
N ASP A 34 0.47 -0.92 -17.05
CA ASP A 34 1.55 -1.02 -16.07
C ASP A 34 1.96 0.35 -15.51
N ASP A 35 2.01 1.39 -16.35
CA ASP A 35 2.28 2.76 -15.89
C ASP A 35 1.22 3.24 -14.90
N ILE A 36 -0.06 2.91 -15.13
CA ILE A 36 -1.17 3.24 -14.23
C ILE A 36 -0.98 2.54 -12.89
N LEU A 37 -0.71 1.23 -12.89
CA LEU A 37 -0.53 0.44 -11.67
C LEU A 37 0.73 0.86 -10.90
N LYS A 38 1.86 1.02 -11.59
CA LYS A 38 3.14 1.43 -11.00
C LYS A 38 3.09 2.85 -10.44
N THR A 39 2.33 3.75 -11.06
CA THR A 39 2.09 5.09 -10.51
C THR A 39 1.28 5.01 -9.22
N GLY A 40 0.28 4.13 -9.14
CA GLY A 40 -0.45 3.85 -7.90
C GLY A 40 0.47 3.29 -6.80
N GLU A 41 1.33 2.33 -7.12
CA GLU A 41 2.31 1.77 -6.18
C GLU A 41 3.29 2.83 -5.66
N ARG A 42 3.77 3.72 -6.54
CA ARG A 42 4.64 4.83 -6.17
C ARG A 42 3.96 5.78 -5.18
N ILE A 43 2.73 6.18 -5.45
CA ILE A 43 1.97 7.08 -4.58
C ILE A 43 1.75 6.43 -3.21
N TRP A 44 1.31 5.17 -3.20
CA TRP A 44 1.05 4.43 -1.96
C TRP A 44 2.29 4.30 -1.07
N ASN A 45 3.45 4.03 -1.66
CA ASN A 45 4.71 3.97 -0.91
C ASN A 45 5.17 5.34 -0.41
N LEU A 46 4.93 6.41 -1.18
CA LEU A 46 5.23 7.76 -0.75
C LEU A 46 4.36 8.19 0.45
N GLU A 47 3.06 7.91 0.39
CA GLU A 47 2.12 8.15 1.50
C GLU A 47 2.52 7.36 2.75
N ARG A 48 2.92 6.09 2.58
CA ARG A 48 3.44 5.30 3.69
C ARG A 48 4.70 5.93 4.30
N MET A 49 5.62 6.42 3.47
CA MET A 49 6.85 7.07 3.98
C MET A 49 6.56 8.38 4.71
N ILE A 50 5.52 9.14 4.31
CA ILE A 50 5.04 10.30 5.08
C ILE A 50 4.54 9.85 6.44
N GLN A 51 3.74 8.77 6.52
CA GLN A 51 3.27 8.21 7.78
C GLN A 51 4.42 7.71 8.68
N CYS A 52 5.40 7.01 8.11
CA CYS A 52 6.58 6.53 8.84
C CYS A 52 7.43 7.68 9.39
N ARG A 53 7.52 8.81 8.68
CA ARG A 53 8.17 10.03 9.20
C ARG A 53 7.52 10.52 10.49
N GLU A 54 6.20 10.36 10.61
CA GLU A 54 5.39 10.73 11.78
C GLU A 54 5.28 9.59 12.81
N ASN A 55 6.13 8.56 12.73
CA ASN A 55 6.19 7.42 13.65
C ASN A 55 4.98 6.47 13.61
N VAL A 56 4.23 6.47 12.50
CA VAL A 56 3.25 5.43 12.20
C VAL A 56 3.97 4.22 11.61
N GLY A 57 3.70 3.03 12.15
CA GLY A 57 4.32 1.79 11.67
C GLY A 57 3.48 0.57 12.00
N ARG A 58 4.11 -0.61 12.02
CA ARG A 58 3.43 -1.90 12.26
C ARG A 58 2.52 -1.90 13.49
N LYS A 59 2.94 -1.25 14.58
CA LYS A 59 2.16 -1.15 15.83
C LYS A 59 0.78 -0.47 15.64
N ASP A 60 0.64 0.37 14.62
CA ASP A 60 -0.57 1.14 14.33
C ASP A 60 -1.44 0.47 13.26
N ASP A 61 -0.89 -0.47 12.49
CA ASP A 61 -1.58 -1.22 11.44
C ASP A 61 -2.43 -2.36 12.07
N THR A 62 -3.42 -1.99 12.88
CA THR A 62 -4.28 -2.92 13.62
C THR A 62 -5.77 -2.72 13.39
N LEU A 63 -6.57 -3.62 13.94
CA LEU A 63 -8.03 -3.58 13.91
C LEU A 63 -8.60 -3.41 15.32
N PRO A 64 -9.86 -2.94 15.46
CA PRO A 64 -10.55 -2.98 16.75
C PRO A 64 -10.52 -4.39 17.36
N GLU A 65 -10.35 -4.49 18.68
CA GLU A 65 -10.17 -5.76 19.38
C GLU A 65 -11.25 -6.80 19.08
N ARG A 66 -12.50 -6.35 18.88
CA ARG A 66 -13.63 -7.20 18.48
C ARG A 66 -13.30 -8.06 17.26
N CYS A 67 -12.68 -7.48 16.23
CA CYS A 67 -12.35 -8.20 15.00
C CYS A 67 -11.26 -9.27 15.21
N LEU A 68 -10.41 -9.09 16.24
CA LEU A 68 -9.25 -9.93 16.52
C LEU A 68 -9.55 -11.01 17.56
N LYS A 69 -10.47 -10.75 18.49
CA LYS A 69 -10.71 -11.58 19.68
C LYS A 69 -12.13 -12.15 19.76
N GLU A 70 -13.14 -11.48 19.21
CA GLU A 70 -14.54 -11.91 19.29
C GLU A 70 -14.94 -12.66 18.01
N PRO A 71 -15.15 -13.99 18.07
CA PRO A 71 -15.54 -14.74 16.89
C PRO A 71 -16.91 -14.28 16.37
N ALA A 72 -17.08 -14.28 15.04
CA ALA A 72 -18.38 -13.94 14.47
C ALA A 72 -19.50 -14.82 15.06
N PRO A 73 -20.60 -14.25 15.58
CA PRO A 73 -21.59 -15.00 16.34
C PRO A 73 -22.47 -15.89 15.44
N VAL A 74 -22.70 -15.46 14.20
CA VAL A 74 -23.62 -16.09 13.25
C VAL A 74 -23.14 -15.94 11.80
N GLY A 75 -23.80 -16.63 10.88
CA GLY A 75 -23.55 -16.53 9.44
C GLY A 75 -22.36 -17.35 8.95
N PRO A 76 -21.97 -17.20 7.67
CA PRO A 76 -20.93 -18.02 7.04
C PRO A 76 -19.54 -17.92 7.68
N ALA A 77 -19.26 -16.82 8.36
CA ALA A 77 -18.01 -16.59 9.08
C ALA A 77 -18.05 -17.04 10.55
N LYS A 78 -19.14 -17.66 11.01
CA LYS A 78 -19.34 -18.02 12.43
C LYS A 78 -18.11 -18.73 13.02
N GLY A 79 -17.69 -18.27 14.19
CA GLY A 79 -16.55 -18.83 14.91
C GLY A 79 -15.17 -18.36 14.43
N LYS A 80 -15.09 -17.47 13.44
CA LYS A 80 -13.83 -16.93 12.92
C LYS A 80 -13.53 -15.52 13.47
N VAL A 81 -12.24 -15.25 13.65
CA VAL A 81 -11.66 -13.92 13.87
C VAL A 81 -10.71 -13.60 12.70
N VAL A 82 -10.27 -12.35 12.56
CA VAL A 82 -9.31 -11.95 11.53
C VAL A 82 -7.90 -12.44 11.92
N PRO A 83 -7.22 -13.26 11.10
CA PRO A 83 -5.84 -13.69 11.36
C PRO A 83 -4.83 -12.60 10.96
N LEU A 84 -4.92 -11.44 11.63
CA LEU A 84 -4.27 -10.20 11.19
C LEU A 84 -2.74 -10.32 11.05
N GLU A 85 -2.05 -10.95 12.00
CA GLU A 85 -0.57 -11.02 11.97
C GLU A 85 -0.05 -11.69 10.70
N VAL A 86 -0.64 -12.83 10.33
CA VAL A 86 -0.24 -13.57 9.11
C VAL A 86 -0.54 -12.74 7.86
N MET A 87 -1.73 -12.13 7.81
CA MET A 87 -2.12 -11.27 6.69
C MET A 87 -1.20 -10.05 6.54
N LEU A 88 -0.77 -9.48 7.67
CA LEU A 88 0.07 -8.28 7.69
C LEU A 88 1.50 -8.60 7.27
N ASP A 89 2.05 -9.74 7.69
CA ASP A 89 3.35 -10.24 7.24
C ASP A 89 3.38 -10.47 5.73
N GLU A 90 2.40 -11.22 5.20
CA GLU A 90 2.26 -11.46 3.77
C GLU A 90 2.11 -10.15 2.98
N TYR A 91 1.30 -9.22 3.50
CA TYR A 91 1.12 -7.91 2.88
C TYR A 91 2.43 -7.12 2.81
N TYR A 92 3.23 -7.09 3.88
CA TYR A 92 4.51 -6.40 3.88
C TYR A 92 5.54 -7.06 2.97
N GLU A 93 5.59 -8.39 2.92
CA GLU A 93 6.47 -9.09 1.98
C GLU A 93 6.12 -8.73 0.52
N LEU A 94 4.84 -8.83 0.15
CA LEU A 94 4.37 -8.48 -1.19
C LEU A 94 4.64 -7.01 -1.54
N ARG A 95 4.59 -6.11 -0.56
CA ARG A 95 4.90 -4.68 -0.74
C ARG A 95 6.39 -4.37 -0.74
N GLY A 96 7.26 -5.31 -0.37
CA GLY A 96 8.69 -5.05 -0.19
C GLY A 96 8.98 -4.15 1.02
N TRP A 97 8.20 -4.29 2.09
CA TRP A 97 8.36 -3.55 3.34
C TRP A 97 9.10 -4.38 4.39
N ASP A 98 9.66 -3.71 5.40
CA ASP A 98 10.28 -4.38 6.54
C ASP A 98 9.20 -5.00 7.45
N LEU A 99 9.36 -6.29 7.78
CA LEU A 99 8.37 -7.04 8.54
C LEU A 99 8.16 -6.51 9.95
N LYS A 100 9.19 -5.97 10.59
CA LYS A 100 9.11 -5.55 12.01
C LYS A 100 8.52 -4.15 12.15
N THR A 101 8.90 -3.25 11.26
CA THR A 101 8.58 -1.82 11.36
C THR A 101 7.43 -1.41 10.45
N GLY A 102 7.17 -2.16 9.37
CA GLY A 102 6.23 -1.78 8.31
C GLY A 102 6.73 -0.61 7.46
N ILE A 103 8.03 -0.31 7.47
CA ILE A 103 8.68 0.73 6.67
C ILE A 103 9.04 0.14 5.30
N PRO A 104 8.69 0.78 4.17
CA PRO A 104 9.13 0.36 2.85
C PRO A 104 10.65 0.25 2.73
N LYS A 105 11.18 -0.85 2.17
CA LYS A 105 12.63 -1.04 2.05
C LYS A 105 13.25 -0.03 1.07
N PRO A 106 14.50 0.42 1.30
CA PRO A 106 15.16 1.39 0.42
C PRO A 106 15.19 0.97 -1.05
N ASP A 107 15.48 -0.31 -1.33
CA ASP A 107 15.55 -0.82 -2.70
C ASP A 107 14.21 -0.72 -3.45
N LYS A 108 13.09 -1.03 -2.78
CA LYS A 108 11.74 -0.88 -3.33
C LYS A 108 11.43 0.59 -3.63
N LEU A 109 11.84 1.51 -2.75
CA LEU A 109 11.63 2.94 -2.97
C LEU A 109 12.45 3.47 -4.16
N ARG A 110 13.69 3.00 -4.33
CA ARG A 110 14.52 3.33 -5.50
C ARG A 110 13.94 2.79 -6.80
N GLU A 111 13.44 1.55 -6.79
CA GLU A 111 12.74 0.93 -7.92
C GLU A 111 11.54 1.79 -8.39
N LEU A 112 10.86 2.46 -7.46
CA LEU A 112 9.73 3.34 -7.72
C LEU A 112 10.13 4.79 -8.07
N GLY A 113 11.43 5.12 -8.06
CA GLY A 113 11.96 6.46 -8.34
C GLY A 113 11.83 7.44 -7.18
N LEU A 114 11.77 6.95 -5.93
CA LEU A 114 11.56 7.74 -4.72
C LEU A 114 12.85 7.89 -3.90
N GLU A 115 13.92 8.43 -4.49
CA GLU A 115 15.26 8.47 -3.87
C GLU A 115 15.27 9.14 -2.48
N LYS A 116 14.63 10.31 -2.34
CA LYS A 116 14.53 11.01 -1.04
C LYS A 116 13.81 10.19 0.02
N ALA A 117 12.82 9.40 -0.38
CA ALA A 117 12.11 8.51 0.53
C ALA A 117 12.99 7.29 0.89
N ALA A 118 13.78 6.77 -0.05
CA ALA A 118 14.73 5.69 0.20
C ALA A 118 15.78 6.11 1.25
N GLU A 119 16.37 7.31 1.11
CA GLU A 119 17.30 7.85 2.10
C GLU A 119 16.67 8.02 3.49
N LEU A 120 15.38 8.41 3.54
CA LEU A 120 14.64 8.49 4.80
C LEU A 120 14.42 7.09 5.40
N SER A 121 14.06 6.11 4.58
CA SER A 121 13.88 4.73 5.01
C SER A 121 15.15 4.17 5.65
N GLU A 122 16.32 4.38 5.03
CA GLU A 122 17.62 3.97 5.57
C GLU A 122 17.88 4.58 6.95
N LYS A 123 17.60 5.87 7.11
CA LYS A 123 17.75 6.58 8.40
C LYS A 123 16.81 6.02 9.47
N LEU A 124 15.56 5.70 9.12
CA LEU A 124 14.58 5.18 10.07
C LEU A 124 14.91 3.75 10.49
N LEU A 125 15.21 2.86 9.54
CA LEU A 125 15.59 1.47 9.80
C LEU A 125 16.90 1.36 10.60
N GLY A 126 17.86 2.25 10.32
CA GLY A 126 19.12 2.33 11.06
C GLY A 126 18.98 2.77 12.53
N ARG A 127 17.92 3.50 12.88
CA ARG A 127 17.62 3.89 14.27
C ARG A 127 17.06 2.75 15.10
N THR A 128 16.31 1.84 14.50
CA THR A 128 15.68 0.71 15.18
C THR A 128 16.67 -0.43 15.48
N SER A 129 17.87 -0.39 14.88
CA SER A 129 18.93 -1.40 15.06
C SER A 129 19.96 -1.05 16.15
N ARG A 130 19.76 0.06 16.88
CA ARG A 130 20.56 0.47 18.05
C ARG A 130 19.68 0.48 19.29
#